data_AF-A0AB39ZQN3-F1
#
_entry.id   AF-A0AB39ZQN3-F1
#
_cell.length_a   1.000
_cell.length_b   1.000
_cell.length_c   1.000
_cell.angle_alpha   90.00
_cell.angle_beta   90.00
_cell.angle_gamma   90.00
#
_symmetry.space_group_name_H-M   'P 1'
#
loop_
_entity.id
_entity.type
_entity.pdbx_description
1 polymer ?
#
loop_
_entity_poly.entity_id
_entity_poly.type
_entity_poly.pdbx_seq_one_letter_code
_entity_poly.pdbx_strand_id
1 'polypeptide(L)'
;MAVNVYSTNVTSENLSRHDMLAWVNDCLQSQFSKIEELCTGAAYCQFMDMLFPNSVPVKRVKFRTNLEHEYIQNFKILQAGFKKMSVDKIIPVDKLIKGRFQDNFEFLQWFKKFFDANYDGREYDPLAQRGGVKMGNGNGHGSNGGSGVGSSNNDLHLMHRRPLQAPAATLRNPPRVIAQNAVSKVLPRTNNAAPPSRITAGANSTGTVKKNDAGNSVNNQQIEEMSNQVMDMRINLEGLEKERDFYFSKLRDIEILCQEADDGEQHPLIQKIMDILYATEDGFAPPDDAPPEDEEY
;
A
#
# COMPACT_ATOMS: atom_id res chain seq x y z
N MET A 1 -27.02 9.33 -9.99
CA MET A 1 -26.52 8.00 -9.59
C MET A 1 -25.03 7.96 -9.90
N ALA A 2 -24.25 7.17 -9.18
CA ALA A 2 -22.82 7.02 -9.44
C ALA A 2 -22.57 6.07 -10.62
N VAL A 3 -21.47 6.29 -11.33
CA VAL A 3 -20.90 5.35 -12.29
C VAL A 3 -20.13 4.28 -11.52
N ASN A 4 -20.53 3.02 -11.66
CA ASN A 4 -19.86 1.90 -11.01
C ASN A 4 -18.60 1.49 -11.79
N VAL A 5 -17.60 0.99 -11.07
CA VAL A 5 -16.35 0.50 -11.65
C VAL A 5 -16.01 -0.89 -11.11
N TYR A 6 -15.46 -1.73 -11.97
CA TYR A 6 -15.06 -3.10 -11.63
C TYR A 6 -13.57 -3.27 -11.89
N SER A 7 -12.90 -3.96 -10.98
CA SER A 7 -11.51 -4.37 -11.21
C SER A 7 -11.49 -5.42 -12.31
N THR A 8 -10.90 -5.09 -13.46
CA THR A 8 -10.55 -6.04 -14.51
C THR A 8 -9.03 -6.04 -14.65
N ASN A 9 -8.42 -7.17 -14.98
CA ASN A 9 -6.96 -7.32 -15.05
C ASN A 9 -6.29 -6.53 -16.20
N VAL A 10 -7.05 -5.68 -16.92
CA VAL A 10 -6.63 -4.94 -18.12
C VAL A 10 -6.49 -3.42 -17.86
N THR A 11 -6.20 -3.02 -16.61
CA THR A 11 -5.92 -1.60 -16.30
C THR A 11 -4.44 -1.41 -15.97
N SER A 12 -3.70 -0.84 -16.91
CA SER A 12 -2.24 -0.66 -16.88
C SER A 12 -1.74 0.41 -15.89
N GLU A 13 -2.62 1.05 -15.12
CA GLU A 13 -2.29 2.20 -14.25
C GLU A 13 -2.60 1.91 -12.78
N ASN A 14 -1.87 0.95 -12.20
CA ASN A 14 -1.89 0.79 -10.74
C ASN A 14 -0.90 1.79 -10.13
N LEU A 15 -1.42 2.82 -9.45
CA LEU A 15 -0.58 3.78 -8.74
C LEU A 15 0.23 3.09 -7.63
N SER A 16 1.45 3.57 -7.41
CA SER A 16 2.27 3.11 -6.30
C SER A 16 1.64 3.50 -4.95
N ARG A 17 2.04 2.81 -3.88
CA ARG A 17 1.67 3.17 -2.50
C ARG A 17 1.90 4.66 -2.19
N HIS A 18 3.04 5.20 -2.61
CA HIS A 18 3.42 6.59 -2.34
C HIS A 18 2.54 7.57 -3.10
N ASP A 19 2.29 7.32 -4.39
CA ASP A 19 1.44 8.18 -5.21
C ASP A 19 -0.01 8.16 -4.73
N MET A 20 -0.49 7.00 -4.27
CA MET A 20 -1.83 6.86 -3.73
C MET A 20 -2.00 7.65 -2.43
N LEU A 21 -1.01 7.62 -1.54
CA LEU A 21 -1.02 8.44 -0.32
C LEU A 21 -0.92 9.94 -0.62
N ALA A 22 -0.05 10.33 -1.56
CA ALA A 22 0.07 11.70 -2.00
C ALA A 22 -1.27 12.22 -2.54
N TRP A 23 -1.92 11.45 -3.42
CA TRP A 23 -3.25 11.76 -3.95
C TRP A 23 -4.29 12.01 -2.85
N VAL A 24 -4.39 11.10 -1.87
CA VAL A 24 -5.35 11.28 -0.78
C VAL A 24 -5.05 12.54 0.03
N ASN A 25 -3.77 12.76 0.34
CA ASN A 25 -3.34 13.92 1.12
C ASN A 25 -3.58 15.24 0.40
N ASP A 26 -3.37 15.29 -0.91
CA ASP A 26 -3.59 16.48 -1.72
C ASP A 26 -5.08 16.79 -1.84
N CYS A 27 -5.91 15.78 -2.15
CA CYS A 27 -7.36 15.98 -2.31
C CYS A 27 -8.06 16.37 -0.99
N LEU A 28 -7.65 15.78 0.13
CA LEU A 28 -8.32 15.99 1.42
C LEU A 28 -7.55 16.93 2.36
N GLN A 29 -6.41 17.49 1.95
CA GLN A 29 -5.53 18.26 2.83
C GLN A 29 -5.27 17.53 4.15
N SER A 30 -4.94 16.24 4.05
CA SER A 30 -4.62 15.35 5.18
C SER A 30 -3.11 15.14 5.30
N GLN A 31 -2.69 14.38 6.32
CA GLN A 31 -1.28 14.10 6.62
C GLN A 31 -1.08 12.62 6.92
N PHE A 32 -1.68 11.74 6.11
CA PHE A 32 -1.50 10.30 6.25
C PHE A 32 -0.07 9.89 5.89
N SER A 33 0.51 9.04 6.73
CA SER A 33 1.85 8.49 6.54
C SER A 33 1.82 7.03 6.08
N LYS A 34 0.72 6.33 6.40
CA LYS A 34 0.49 4.92 6.09
C LYS A 34 -0.92 4.73 5.52
N ILE A 35 -1.07 3.78 4.59
CA ILE A 35 -2.37 3.48 3.94
C ILE A 35 -3.36 2.89 4.95
N GLU A 36 -2.84 2.17 5.93
CA GLU A 36 -3.55 1.58 7.05
C GLU A 36 -4.35 2.61 7.85
N GLU A 37 -3.95 3.89 7.86
CA GLU A 37 -4.67 4.97 8.55
C GLU A 37 -6.05 5.27 7.93
N LEU A 38 -6.29 4.82 6.70
CA LEU A 38 -7.59 4.90 6.03
C LEU A 38 -8.62 3.93 6.62
N CYS A 39 -8.19 3.01 7.50
CA CYS A 39 -9.08 2.11 8.25
C CYS A 39 -10.11 2.84 9.12
N THR A 40 -9.91 4.13 9.39
CA THR A 40 -10.86 4.96 10.13
C THR A 40 -12.16 5.18 9.35
N GLY A 41 -12.16 5.01 8.03
CA GLY A 41 -13.32 5.24 7.15
C GLY A 41 -13.65 6.72 6.91
N ALA A 42 -13.00 7.66 7.59
CA ALA A 42 -13.32 9.09 7.53
C ALA A 42 -12.97 9.71 6.17
N ALA A 43 -11.83 9.33 5.58
CA ALA A 43 -11.39 9.80 4.27
C ALA A 43 -12.42 9.46 3.18
N TYR A 44 -12.88 8.21 3.15
CA TYR A 44 -13.88 7.74 2.18
C TYR A 44 -15.23 8.44 2.33
N CYS A 45 -15.66 8.72 3.56
CA CYS A 45 -16.86 9.54 3.78
C CYS A 45 -16.68 10.94 3.17
N GLN A 46 -15.51 11.56 3.38
CA GLN A 46 -15.27 12.89 2.83
C GLN A 46 -15.18 12.90 1.31
N PHE A 47 -14.55 11.90 0.70
CA PHE A 47 -14.56 11.73 -0.75
C PHE A 47 -15.97 11.56 -1.31
N MET A 48 -16.85 10.83 -0.62
CA MET A 48 -18.25 10.71 -1.04
C MET A 48 -19.00 12.05 -1.00
N ASP A 49 -18.71 12.90 -0.03
CA ASP A 49 -19.26 14.26 0.02
C ASP A 49 -18.73 15.14 -1.12
N MET A 50 -17.43 15.01 -1.44
CA MET A 50 -16.80 15.70 -2.57
C MET A 50 -17.40 15.28 -3.92
N LEU A 51 -17.53 13.98 -4.18
CA LEU A 51 -18.12 13.43 -5.41
C LEU A 51 -19.62 13.73 -5.48
N PHE A 52 -20.34 13.53 -4.37
CA PHE A 52 -21.79 13.59 -4.32
C PHE A 52 -22.25 14.35 -3.05
N PRO A 53 -22.43 15.67 -3.12
CA PRO A 53 -22.89 16.50 -2.01
C PRO A 53 -24.19 15.96 -1.42
N ASN A 54 -24.28 15.97 -0.09
CA ASN A 54 -25.40 15.42 0.67
C ASN A 54 -25.58 13.88 0.55
N SER A 55 -24.63 13.15 -0.06
CA SER A 55 -24.67 11.68 -0.07
C SER A 55 -24.38 11.10 1.32
N VAL A 56 -23.54 11.79 2.11
CA VAL A 56 -23.18 11.40 3.47
C VAL A 56 -23.41 12.54 4.47
N PRO A 57 -23.84 12.24 5.72
CA PRO A 57 -23.92 13.23 6.79
C PRO A 57 -22.54 13.52 7.40
N VAL A 58 -21.74 14.37 6.74
CA VAL A 58 -20.34 14.66 7.12
C VAL A 58 -20.18 15.06 8.59
N LYS A 59 -21.11 15.83 9.16
CA LYS A 59 -21.09 16.26 10.58
C LYS A 59 -21.10 15.09 11.59
N ARG A 60 -21.52 13.89 11.16
CA ARG A 60 -21.55 12.68 12.01
C ARG A 60 -20.27 11.85 11.88
N VAL A 61 -19.40 12.16 10.93
CA VAL A 61 -18.15 11.44 10.69
C VAL A 61 -17.14 11.77 11.77
N LYS A 62 -16.51 10.73 12.31
CA LYS A 62 -15.43 10.83 13.29
C LYS A 62 -14.10 10.98 12.55
N PHE A 63 -13.67 12.22 12.32
CA PHE A 63 -12.46 12.51 11.56
C PHE A 63 -11.15 12.19 12.27
N ARG A 64 -11.16 12.24 13.60
CA ARG A 64 -9.99 11.99 14.45
C ARG A 64 -10.37 11.05 15.58
N THR A 65 -9.99 9.80 15.45
CA THR A 65 -10.33 8.73 16.39
C THR A 65 -9.25 7.63 16.36
N ASN A 66 -9.19 6.84 17.43
CA ASN A 66 -8.40 5.62 17.55
C ASN A 66 -9.24 4.42 18.03
N LEU A 67 -10.57 4.53 17.98
CA LEU A 67 -11.50 3.54 18.52
C LEU A 67 -12.17 2.75 17.39
N GLU A 68 -11.98 1.43 17.36
CA GLU A 68 -12.50 0.56 16.29
C GLU A 68 -14.03 0.69 16.11
N HIS A 69 -14.78 0.84 17.22
CA HIS A 69 -16.22 1.03 17.13
C HIS A 69 -16.63 2.35 16.44
N GLU A 70 -15.80 3.39 16.49
CA GLU A 70 -16.01 4.63 15.74
C GLU A 70 -15.68 4.46 14.25
N TYR A 71 -14.70 3.61 13.91
CA TYR A 71 -14.40 3.25 12.51
C TYR A 71 -15.60 2.54 11.87
N ILE A 72 -16.20 1.61 12.60
CA ILE A 72 -17.44 0.92 12.17
C ILE A 72 -18.56 1.93 11.93
N GLN A 73 -18.71 2.96 12.79
CA GLN A 73 -19.72 4.01 12.58
C GLN A 73 -19.47 4.81 11.29
N ASN A 74 -18.21 5.18 11.02
CA ASN A 74 -17.84 5.84 9.77
C ASN A 74 -18.13 4.95 8.55
N PHE A 75 -17.79 3.66 8.59
CA PHE A 75 -18.10 2.76 7.48
C PHE A 75 -19.60 2.52 7.27
N LYS A 76 -20.42 2.55 8.33
CA LYS A 76 -21.89 2.53 8.17
C LYS A 76 -22.41 3.79 7.47
N ILE A 77 -21.81 4.95 7.76
CA ILE A 77 -22.12 6.19 7.04
C ILE A 77 -21.75 6.06 5.57
N LEU A 78 -20.57 5.51 5.27
CA LEU A 78 -20.11 5.27 3.89
C LEU A 78 -21.05 4.31 3.13
N GLN A 79 -21.43 3.18 3.74
CA GLN A 79 -22.38 2.22 3.17
C GLN A 79 -23.73 2.86 2.85
N ALA A 80 -24.24 3.72 3.72
CA ALA A 80 -25.47 4.47 3.46
C ALA A 80 -25.32 5.42 2.26
N GLY A 81 -24.17 6.08 2.12
CA GLY A 81 -23.83 6.89 0.96
C GLY A 81 -23.77 6.09 -0.34
N PHE A 82 -23.11 4.92 -0.31
CA PHE A 82 -23.05 3.99 -1.45
C PHE A 82 -24.44 3.56 -1.88
N LYS A 83 -25.27 3.12 -0.92
CA LYS A 83 -26.66 2.74 -1.20
C LYS A 83 -27.47 3.89 -1.82
N LYS A 84 -27.31 5.11 -1.30
CA LYS A 84 -28.02 6.30 -1.82
C LYS A 84 -27.61 6.65 -3.25
N MET A 85 -26.34 6.42 -3.60
CA MET A 85 -25.82 6.69 -4.93
C MET A 85 -25.86 5.49 -5.88
N SER A 86 -26.44 4.37 -5.44
CA SER A 86 -26.54 3.11 -6.20
C SER A 86 -25.17 2.52 -6.57
N VAL A 87 -24.21 2.63 -5.65
CA VAL A 87 -22.90 1.98 -5.75
C VAL A 87 -23.04 0.51 -5.34
N ASP A 88 -22.63 -0.41 -6.19
CA ASP A 88 -22.80 -1.86 -5.99
C ASP A 88 -21.62 -2.53 -5.27
N LYS A 89 -20.48 -1.85 -5.17
CA LYS A 89 -19.31 -2.33 -4.44
C LYS A 89 -19.62 -2.61 -2.98
N ILE A 90 -19.40 -3.86 -2.58
CA ILE A 90 -19.44 -4.29 -1.18
C ILE A 90 -18.17 -3.80 -0.48
N ILE A 91 -18.34 -3.11 0.65
CA ILE A 91 -17.24 -2.63 1.49
C ILE A 91 -16.89 -3.72 2.52
N PRO A 92 -15.66 -4.29 2.51
CA PRO A 92 -15.24 -5.33 3.44
C PRO A 92 -14.88 -4.75 4.82
N VAL A 93 -15.87 -4.21 5.52
CA VAL A 93 -15.68 -3.42 6.77
C VAL A 93 -14.84 -4.18 7.80
N ASP A 94 -15.14 -5.46 8.06
CA ASP A 94 -14.45 -6.25 9.09
C ASP A 94 -12.95 -6.41 8.83
N LYS A 95 -12.53 -6.34 7.56
CA LYS A 95 -11.12 -6.41 7.17
C LYS A 95 -10.45 -5.03 7.24
N LEU A 96 -11.15 -4.01 6.74
CA LEU A 96 -10.61 -2.64 6.68
C LEU A 96 -10.33 -2.08 8.06
N ILE A 97 -11.27 -2.21 9.00
CA ILE A 97 -11.14 -1.65 10.36
C ILE A 97 -9.98 -2.24 11.16
N LYS A 98 -9.45 -3.40 10.75
CA LYS A 98 -8.28 -4.01 11.37
C LYS A 98 -6.96 -3.33 10.99
N GLY A 99 -7.00 -2.35 10.09
CA GLY A 99 -5.81 -1.59 9.70
C GLY A 99 -4.77 -2.44 8.99
N ARG A 100 -5.17 -3.52 8.31
CA ARG A 100 -4.25 -4.34 7.50
C ARG A 100 -3.96 -3.63 6.18
N PHE A 101 -2.67 -3.57 5.81
CA PHE A 101 -2.22 -2.89 4.59
C PHE A 101 -2.91 -3.43 3.34
N GLN A 102 -2.87 -4.75 3.11
CA GLN A 102 -3.41 -5.39 1.91
C GLN A 102 -4.89 -5.04 1.67
N ASP A 103 -5.75 -5.25 2.68
CA ASP A 103 -7.17 -4.98 2.57
C ASP A 103 -7.48 -3.49 2.32
N ASN A 104 -6.76 -2.60 3.02
CA ASN A 104 -6.93 -1.15 2.85
C ASN A 104 -6.43 -0.67 1.50
N PHE A 105 -5.32 -1.22 1.01
CA PHE A 105 -4.75 -0.84 -0.27
C PHE A 105 -5.59 -1.32 -1.45
N GLU A 106 -6.07 -2.56 -1.42
CA GLU A 106 -6.98 -3.10 -2.43
C GLU A 106 -8.26 -2.25 -2.53
N PHE A 107 -8.86 -1.89 -1.39
CA PHE A 107 -10.04 -1.05 -1.37
C PHE A 107 -9.76 0.36 -1.90
N LEU A 108 -8.62 0.95 -1.53
CA LEU A 108 -8.20 2.26 -1.98
C LEU A 108 -7.95 2.31 -3.50
N GLN A 109 -7.32 1.29 -4.07
CA GLN A 109 -7.11 1.18 -5.52
C GLN A 109 -8.44 1.18 -6.28
N TRP A 110 -9.40 0.39 -5.82
CA TRP A 110 -10.75 0.41 -6.38
C TRP A 110 -11.40 1.79 -6.20
N PHE A 111 -11.28 2.38 -5.01
CA PHE A 111 -11.88 3.67 -4.69
C PHE A 111 -11.31 4.80 -5.56
N LYS A 112 -10.02 4.77 -5.89
CA LYS A 112 -9.40 5.72 -6.82
C LYS A 112 -10.03 5.65 -8.21
N LYS A 113 -10.17 4.45 -8.77
CA LYS A 113 -10.85 4.26 -10.07
C LYS A 113 -12.29 4.74 -10.02
N PHE A 114 -12.98 4.48 -8.91
CA PHE A 114 -14.34 4.95 -8.68
C PHE A 114 -14.40 6.48 -8.62
N PHE A 115 -13.45 7.11 -7.93
CA PHE A 115 -13.32 8.56 -7.84
C PHE A 115 -13.11 9.19 -9.22
N ASP A 116 -12.14 8.69 -9.98
CA ASP A 116 -11.82 9.22 -11.31
C ASP A 116 -12.99 9.13 -12.29
N ALA A 117 -13.77 8.04 -12.22
CA ALA A 117 -14.95 7.85 -13.05
C ALA A 117 -16.12 8.78 -12.71
N ASN A 118 -16.13 9.40 -11.52
CA ASN A 118 -17.26 10.16 -11.00
C ASN A 118 -16.94 11.63 -10.69
N TYR A 119 -15.67 12.01 -10.59
CA TYR A 119 -15.28 13.36 -10.24
C TYR A 119 -15.44 14.29 -11.44
N ASP A 120 -16.17 15.39 -11.24
CA ASP A 120 -16.49 16.38 -12.28
C ASP A 120 -15.56 17.59 -12.26
N GLY A 121 -14.49 17.55 -11.47
CA GLY A 121 -13.51 18.64 -11.36
C GLY A 121 -13.97 19.82 -10.51
N ARG A 122 -15.08 19.72 -9.76
CA ARG A 122 -15.55 20.81 -8.90
C ARG A 122 -14.57 21.16 -7.81
N GLU A 123 -14.51 22.45 -7.48
CA GLU A 123 -13.76 22.91 -6.32
C GLU A 123 -14.38 22.37 -5.02
N TYR A 124 -13.52 21.97 -4.09
CA TYR A 124 -13.92 21.44 -2.80
C TYR A 124 -12.92 21.88 -1.74
N ASP A 125 -13.40 22.51 -0.66
CA ASP A 125 -12.59 22.84 0.50
C ASP A 125 -12.74 21.75 1.58
N PRO A 126 -11.81 20.79 1.66
CA PRO A 126 -11.93 19.69 2.60
C PRO A 126 -11.72 20.13 4.05
N LEU A 127 -10.94 21.18 4.32
CA LEU A 127 -10.72 21.66 5.68
C LEU A 127 -11.95 22.38 6.23
N ALA A 128 -12.57 23.25 5.43
CA ALA A 128 -13.81 23.92 5.82
C ALA A 128 -14.93 22.91 6.10
N GLN A 129 -15.06 21.88 5.26
CA GLN A 129 -16.10 20.86 5.44
C GLN A 129 -15.90 20.02 6.72
N ARG A 130 -14.65 19.85 7.17
CA ARG A 130 -14.33 19.23 8.47
C ARG A 130 -14.48 20.17 9.66
N GLY A 131 -14.78 21.45 9.44
CA GLY A 131 -14.74 22.47 10.51
C GLY A 131 -13.33 22.69 11.06
N GLY A 132 -12.29 22.54 10.22
CA GLY A 132 -10.88 22.70 10.60
C GLY A 132 -10.26 21.50 11.34
N VAL A 133 -11.02 20.41 11.54
CA VAL A 133 -10.53 19.21 12.22
C VAL A 133 -9.54 18.45 11.33
N LYS A 134 -8.40 18.04 11.90
CA LYS A 134 -7.43 17.15 11.22
C LYS A 134 -7.97 15.72 11.10
N MET A 135 -7.57 15.02 10.05
CA MET A 135 -7.94 13.62 9.82
C MET A 135 -6.83 12.67 10.28
N GLY A 136 -7.20 11.48 10.75
CA GLY A 136 -6.27 10.38 11.05
C GLY A 136 -6.30 9.91 12.50
N ASN A 137 -5.30 9.10 12.87
CA ASN A 137 -5.25 8.47 14.19
C ASN A 137 -5.15 9.53 15.30
N GLY A 138 -5.98 9.39 16.33
CA GLY A 138 -6.05 10.32 17.47
C GLY A 138 -4.76 10.50 18.28
N ASN A 139 -3.68 9.76 17.98
CA ASN A 139 -2.39 9.82 18.66
C ASN A 139 -1.55 11.03 18.24
N GLY A 140 -2.03 12.22 18.59
CA GLY A 140 -1.17 13.40 18.70
C GLY A 140 -0.87 13.66 20.17
N HIS A 141 0.39 13.55 20.56
CA HIS A 141 0.93 14.23 21.74
C HIS A 141 0.76 15.74 21.53
N GLY A 142 -0.44 16.22 21.83
CA GLY A 142 -0.81 17.62 21.88
C GLY A 142 -1.76 17.74 23.04
N SER A 143 -1.22 18.25 24.15
CA SER A 143 -1.98 18.73 25.30
C SER A 143 -3.13 19.62 24.81
N ASN A 144 -4.34 19.09 24.79
CA ASN A 144 -5.51 19.74 25.36
C ASN A 144 -6.67 18.73 25.41
N GLY A 145 -6.86 18.17 26.60
CA GLY A 145 -8.14 17.59 26.97
C GLY A 145 -9.20 18.69 27.00
N GLY A 146 -10.40 18.36 26.55
CA GLY A 146 -11.50 19.30 26.51
C GLY A 146 -12.78 18.67 25.97
N SER A 147 -13.30 17.68 26.66
CA SER A 147 -14.75 17.40 26.64
C SER A 147 -15.46 18.65 27.19
N GLY A 148 -16.31 19.31 26.41
CA GLY A 148 -17.01 20.50 26.87
C GLY A 148 -17.88 21.19 25.82
N VAL A 149 -19.14 20.77 25.78
CA VAL A 149 -20.37 21.58 25.62
C VAL A 149 -20.19 23.08 25.31
N GLY A 150 -20.78 23.53 24.20
CA GLY A 150 -21.71 24.66 24.16
C GLY A 150 -21.17 26.10 24.07
N SER A 151 -21.84 26.85 23.18
CA SER A 151 -22.00 28.30 23.12
C SER A 151 -20.98 29.16 22.35
N SER A 152 -21.50 29.62 21.20
CA SER A 152 -21.48 30.97 20.65
C SER A 152 -20.65 32.03 21.38
N ASN A 153 -19.78 32.73 20.64
CA ASN A 153 -20.03 34.12 20.26
C ASN A 153 -19.06 34.57 19.17
N ASN A 154 -19.56 35.48 18.33
CA ASN A 154 -18.85 36.26 17.33
C ASN A 154 -17.54 36.84 17.89
N ASP A 155 -16.50 36.89 17.06
CA ASP A 155 -15.95 38.21 16.76
C ASP A 155 -15.22 38.27 15.42
N LEU A 156 -15.52 39.37 14.74
CA LEU A 156 -15.11 39.79 13.42
C LEU A 156 -13.89 40.69 13.61
N HIS A 157 -12.71 40.34 13.07
CA HIS A 157 -11.83 41.40 12.57
C HIS A 157 -10.91 40.97 11.42
N LEU A 158 -11.20 41.63 10.31
CA LEU A 158 -10.47 41.87 9.08
C LEU A 158 -8.99 42.26 9.30
N MET A 159 -8.06 41.57 8.63
CA MET A 159 -6.77 42.12 8.20
C MET A 159 -6.34 41.51 6.85
N HIS A 160 -6.09 42.40 5.90
CA HIS A 160 -5.68 42.15 4.52
C HIS A 160 -4.32 41.45 4.43
N ARG A 161 -4.14 40.52 3.47
CA ARG A 161 -2.83 40.27 2.84
C ARG A 161 -2.93 39.95 1.34
N ARG A 162 -2.03 40.62 0.61
CA ARG A 162 -1.75 40.62 -0.83
C ARG A 162 -1.31 39.24 -1.38
N PRO A 163 -1.39 39.03 -2.71
CA PRO A 163 -1.07 37.76 -3.36
C PRO A 163 0.44 37.48 -3.42
N LEU A 164 0.78 36.19 -3.34
CA LEU A 164 2.12 35.64 -3.55
C LEU A 164 2.43 35.54 -5.05
N GLN A 165 3.52 36.17 -5.46
CA GLN A 165 4.14 36.00 -6.78
C GLN A 165 5.47 35.26 -6.60
N ALA A 166 5.73 34.30 -7.50
CA ALA A 166 6.94 33.48 -7.54
C ALA A 166 8.21 34.31 -7.79
N PRO A 167 9.39 33.73 -7.49
CA PRO A 167 10.45 33.80 -8.49
C PRO A 167 11.22 32.49 -8.70
N ALA A 168 11.71 32.35 -9.93
CA ALA A 168 12.59 31.32 -10.43
C ALA A 168 14.09 31.68 -10.24
N ALA A 169 14.90 30.63 -10.21
CA ALA A 169 16.28 30.47 -10.69
C ALA A 169 17.40 31.46 -10.25
N THR A 170 18.48 30.89 -9.69
CA THR A 170 19.86 31.31 -10.05
C THR A 170 20.89 30.21 -9.76
N LEU A 171 21.85 30.12 -10.69
CA LEU A 171 22.95 29.17 -10.84
C LEU A 171 24.02 29.26 -9.73
N ARG A 172 24.69 28.12 -9.43
CA ARG A 172 26.16 28.09 -9.24
C ARG A 172 26.76 26.68 -9.34
N ASN A 173 27.89 26.62 -10.03
CA ASN A 173 28.70 25.45 -10.40
C ASN A 173 29.66 24.95 -9.28
N PRO A 174 30.35 23.79 -9.46
CA PRO A 174 30.90 22.93 -8.39
C PRO A 174 32.44 22.99 -8.25
N PRO A 175 33.04 22.16 -7.35
CA PRO A 175 34.39 21.65 -7.59
C PRO A 175 34.55 20.12 -7.47
N ARG A 176 35.01 19.55 -8.59
CA ARG A 176 36.07 18.55 -8.89
C ARG A 176 36.69 17.59 -7.82
N VAL A 177 36.47 16.29 -8.07
CA VAL A 177 37.31 15.05 -8.09
C VAL A 177 38.75 15.01 -7.51
N ILE A 178 39.04 14.01 -6.64
CA ILE A 178 40.24 13.09 -6.55
C ILE A 178 39.77 11.82 -5.77
N ALA A 179 39.56 10.63 -6.35
CA ALA A 179 40.46 9.51 -6.70
C ALA A 179 41.16 8.75 -5.54
N GLN A 180 40.95 7.42 -5.52
CA GLN A 180 41.87 6.30 -5.20
C GLN A 180 41.55 5.35 -4.01
N ASN A 181 41.48 4.07 -4.39
CA ASN A 181 41.53 2.85 -3.59
C ASN A 181 42.79 2.74 -2.72
N ALA A 182 42.67 2.11 -1.55
CA ALA A 182 43.77 1.34 -0.97
C ALA A 182 43.25 0.16 -0.13
N VAL A 183 43.80 -1.00 -0.46
CA VAL A 183 43.63 -2.33 0.13
C VAL A 183 44.38 -2.41 1.45
N SER A 184 43.88 -3.15 2.43
CA SER A 184 44.74 -3.82 3.43
C SER A 184 44.18 -5.20 3.78
N LYS A 185 45.03 -6.19 3.53
CA LYS A 185 44.85 -7.63 3.78
C LYS A 185 45.31 -8.00 5.19
N VAL A 186 44.95 -9.23 5.59
CA VAL A 186 45.63 -10.16 6.52
C VAL A 186 45.13 -10.12 7.98
N LEU A 187 44.82 -11.20 8.73
CA LEU A 187 44.48 -12.65 8.59
C LEU A 187 43.97 -13.10 10.02
N PRO A 188 43.42 -14.31 10.22
CA PRO A 188 42.52 -14.65 11.33
C PRO A 188 43.22 -15.24 12.56
N ARG A 189 42.54 -15.26 13.70
CA ARG A 189 42.87 -16.20 14.78
C ARG A 189 41.63 -16.78 15.45
N THR A 190 41.67 -18.10 15.49
CA THR A 190 40.73 -19.08 16.02
C THR A 190 40.72 -19.07 17.56
N ASN A 191 39.58 -19.39 18.18
CA ASN A 191 39.42 -20.60 19.00
C ASN A 191 38.09 -20.60 19.79
N ASN A 192 37.44 -21.76 19.72
CA ASN A 192 36.35 -22.25 20.56
C ASN A 192 36.61 -22.06 22.06
N ALA A 193 35.54 -21.79 22.84
CA ALA A 193 35.22 -22.56 24.04
C ALA A 193 33.82 -22.18 24.59
N ALA A 194 33.09 -23.21 24.99
CA ALA A 194 31.74 -23.23 25.55
C ALA A 194 31.63 -22.54 26.95
N PRO A 195 30.40 -22.28 27.45
CA PRO A 195 30.17 -21.44 28.62
C PRO A 195 30.21 -22.24 29.93
N PRO A 196 30.32 -21.55 31.07
CA PRO A 196 29.60 -22.02 32.25
C PRO A 196 28.71 -20.93 32.85
N SER A 197 27.44 -21.29 33.01
CA SER A 197 26.47 -20.63 33.86
C SER A 197 26.97 -20.58 35.30
N ARG A 198 26.96 -19.40 35.94
CA ARG A 198 26.80 -19.32 37.39
C ARG A 198 26.10 -18.04 37.83
N ILE A 199 24.89 -18.29 38.33
CA ILE A 199 24.03 -17.53 39.24
C ILE A 199 24.82 -16.71 40.28
N THR A 200 24.50 -15.42 40.41
CA THR A 200 24.39 -14.71 41.70
C THR A 200 23.63 -13.39 41.56
N ALA A 201 22.73 -13.17 42.52
CA ALA A 201 21.93 -11.96 42.72
C ALA A 201 22.78 -10.78 43.24
N GLY A 202 22.37 -9.55 42.94
CA GLY A 202 22.97 -8.34 43.52
C GLY A 202 22.33 -7.05 42.99
N ALA A 203 21.91 -6.20 43.91
CA ALA A 203 21.01 -5.06 43.77
C ALA A 203 21.53 -3.83 42.98
N ASN A 204 20.55 -3.06 42.49
CA ASN A 204 20.50 -1.61 42.25
C ASN A 204 21.80 -0.83 41.97
N SER A 205 21.90 -0.32 40.74
CA SER A 205 22.49 1.01 40.51
C SER A 205 21.69 1.78 39.46
N THR A 206 21.21 2.95 39.88
CA THR A 206 20.68 4.02 39.05
C THR A 206 21.75 4.49 38.07
N GLY A 207 21.62 4.10 36.79
CA GLY A 207 22.42 4.59 35.69
C GLY A 207 21.50 5.10 34.59
N THR A 208 21.51 6.41 34.37
CA THR A 208 20.85 7.09 33.25
C THR A 208 21.52 6.67 31.93
N VAL A 209 21.02 5.60 31.31
CA VAL A 209 21.40 5.23 29.95
C VAL A 209 20.61 6.12 28.98
N LYS A 210 21.24 7.17 28.48
CA LYS A 210 20.81 7.83 27.24
C LYS A 210 20.96 6.81 26.11
N LYS A 211 19.87 6.10 25.79
CA LYS A 211 19.82 5.17 24.66
C LYS A 211 19.83 5.96 23.35
N ASN A 212 20.72 5.56 22.45
CA ASN A 212 20.72 5.91 21.03
C ASN A 212 19.45 5.37 20.36
N ASP A 213 18.32 6.04 20.55
CA ASP A 213 17.01 5.61 20.03
C ASP A 213 16.90 5.82 18.51
N ALA A 214 17.60 6.83 17.96
CA ALA A 214 17.49 7.21 16.56
C ALA A 214 18.04 6.17 15.58
N GLY A 215 19.15 5.51 15.90
CA GLY A 215 19.76 4.50 15.02
C GLY A 215 18.97 3.20 14.94
N ASN A 216 18.31 2.82 16.05
CA ASN A 216 17.51 1.60 16.11
C ASN A 216 16.16 1.78 15.39
N SER A 217 15.58 2.98 15.43
CA SER A 217 14.34 3.32 14.71
C SER A 217 14.50 3.25 13.18
N VAL A 218 15.62 3.73 12.65
CA VAL A 218 15.88 3.71 11.19
C VAL A 218 16.11 2.28 10.70
N ASN A 219 16.88 1.48 11.45
CA ASN A 219 17.09 0.07 11.13
C ASN A 219 15.79 -0.72 11.21
N ASN A 220 14.95 -0.45 12.21
CA ASN A 220 13.67 -1.13 12.35
C ASN A 220 12.68 -0.76 11.24
N GLN A 221 12.68 0.51 10.78
CA GLN A 221 11.93 0.94 9.60
C GLN A 221 12.41 0.26 8.32
N GLN A 222 13.72 0.13 8.13
CA GLN A 222 14.28 -0.52 6.94
C GLN A 222 14.02 -2.03 6.94
N ILE A 223 14.02 -2.67 8.11
CA ILE A 223 13.61 -4.07 8.27
C ILE A 223 12.12 -4.24 7.96
N GLU A 224 11.26 -3.34 8.43
CA GLU A 224 9.82 -3.34 8.14
C GLU A 224 9.56 -3.15 6.64
N GLU A 225 10.26 -2.20 6.00
CA GLU A 225 10.15 -1.94 4.56
C GLU A 225 10.64 -3.12 3.71
N MET A 226 11.79 -3.70 4.07
CA MET A 226 12.31 -4.88 3.37
C MET A 226 11.41 -6.11 3.58
N SER A 227 10.85 -6.28 4.78
CA SER A 227 9.86 -7.32 5.06
C SER A 227 8.60 -7.16 4.20
N ASN A 228 8.13 -5.92 4.01
CA ASN A 228 7.00 -5.64 3.14
C ASN A 228 7.31 -5.95 1.68
N GLN A 229 8.50 -5.56 1.19
CA GLN A 229 8.90 -5.84 -0.18
C GLN A 229 9.02 -7.35 -0.48
N VAL A 230 9.56 -8.13 0.46
CA VAL A 230 9.60 -9.60 0.37
C VAL A 230 8.19 -10.19 0.37
N MET A 231 7.27 -9.62 1.15
CA MET A 231 5.89 -10.07 1.21
C MET A 231 5.12 -9.76 -0.09
N ASP A 232 5.31 -8.56 -0.65
CA ASP A 232 4.73 -8.16 -1.94
C ASP A 232 5.22 -9.06 -3.08
N MET A 233 6.53 -9.36 -3.12
CA MET A 233 7.09 -10.30 -4.09
C MET A 233 6.49 -11.70 -3.94
N ARG A 234 6.29 -12.19 -2.71
CA ARG A 234 5.66 -13.49 -2.48
C ARG A 234 4.23 -13.55 -3.00
N ILE A 235 3.44 -12.50 -2.77
CA ILE A 235 2.06 -12.43 -3.25
C ILE A 235 2.03 -12.34 -4.78
N ASN A 236 2.91 -11.55 -5.38
CA ASN A 236 3.01 -11.45 -6.82
C ASN A 236 3.40 -12.80 -7.45
N LEU A 237 4.35 -13.52 -6.84
CA LEU A 237 4.70 -14.88 -7.25
C LEU A 237 3.51 -15.84 -7.11
N GLU A 238 2.78 -15.81 -6.00
CA GLU A 238 1.59 -16.67 -5.83
C GLU A 238 0.51 -16.37 -6.89
N GLY A 239 0.34 -15.10 -7.26
CA GLY A 239 -0.55 -14.69 -8.34
C GLY A 239 -0.09 -15.24 -9.70
N LEU A 240 1.19 -15.06 -10.03
CA LEU A 240 1.80 -15.57 -11.25
C LEU A 240 1.79 -17.10 -11.32
N GLU A 241 1.96 -17.80 -10.20
CA GLU A 241 1.86 -19.26 -10.11
C GLU A 241 0.44 -19.74 -10.43
N LYS A 242 -0.60 -19.07 -9.89
CA LYS A 242 -1.99 -19.39 -10.23
C LYS A 242 -2.29 -19.14 -11.70
N GLU A 243 -1.76 -18.06 -12.27
CA GLU A 243 -1.91 -17.78 -13.70
C GLU A 243 -1.18 -18.82 -14.56
N ARG A 244 0.07 -19.15 -14.22
CA ARG A 244 0.83 -20.24 -14.85
C ARG A 244 0.02 -21.54 -14.83
N ASP A 245 -0.48 -21.93 -13.67
CA ASP A 245 -1.22 -23.18 -13.50
C ASP A 245 -2.55 -23.16 -14.26
N PHE A 246 -3.22 -22.02 -14.33
CA PHE A 246 -4.43 -21.82 -15.12
C PHE A 246 -4.18 -21.99 -16.62
N TYR A 247 -3.15 -21.34 -17.17
CA TYR A 247 -2.80 -21.47 -18.58
C TYR A 247 -2.28 -22.87 -18.91
N PHE A 248 -1.45 -23.44 -18.04
CA PHE A 248 -0.95 -24.81 -18.18
C PHE A 248 -2.10 -25.83 -18.20
N SER A 249 -3.07 -25.71 -17.28
CA SER A 249 -4.24 -26.59 -17.25
C SER A 249 -5.03 -26.53 -18.57
N LYS A 250 -5.23 -25.33 -19.13
CA LYS A 250 -5.91 -25.17 -20.43
C LYS A 250 -5.13 -25.80 -21.58
N LEU A 251 -3.81 -25.61 -21.62
CA LEU A 251 -2.97 -26.21 -22.65
C LEU A 251 -2.97 -27.74 -22.53
N ARG A 252 -2.99 -28.26 -21.30
CA ARG A 252 -3.11 -29.70 -21.02
C ARG A 252 -4.46 -30.26 -21.48
N ASP A 253 -5.57 -29.57 -21.24
CA ASP A 253 -6.89 -29.98 -21.75
C ASP A 253 -6.90 -30.04 -23.28
N ILE A 254 -6.28 -29.05 -23.95
CA ILE A 254 -6.15 -29.02 -25.42
C ILE A 254 -5.28 -30.17 -25.91
N GLU A 255 -4.18 -30.48 -25.23
CA GLU A 255 -3.30 -31.60 -25.57
C GLU A 255 -4.03 -32.95 -25.49
N ILE A 256 -4.81 -33.18 -24.43
CA ILE A 256 -5.64 -34.39 -24.28
C ILE A 256 -6.62 -34.51 -25.45
N LEU A 257 -7.34 -33.43 -25.77
CA LEU A 257 -8.28 -33.41 -26.88
C LEU A 257 -7.61 -33.72 -28.23
N CYS A 258 -6.38 -33.23 -28.44
CA CYS A 258 -5.61 -33.51 -29.65
C CYS A 258 -5.17 -34.98 -29.73
N GLN A 259 -4.76 -35.57 -28.60
CA GLN A 259 -4.33 -36.97 -28.51
C GLN A 259 -5.51 -37.93 -28.71
N GLU A 260 -6.68 -37.65 -28.11
CA GLU A 260 -7.90 -38.45 -28.29
C GLU A 260 -8.44 -38.41 -29.73
N ALA A 261 -8.21 -37.29 -30.44
CA ALA A 261 -8.63 -37.13 -31.83
C ALA A 261 -7.71 -37.82 -32.85
N ASP A 262 -6.51 -38.24 -32.45
CA ASP A 262 -5.50 -38.86 -33.34
C ASP A 262 -5.64 -40.40 -33.46
N ASP A 263 -6.66 -41.00 -32.80
CA ASP A 263 -6.91 -42.46 -32.76
C ASP A 263 -7.43 -43.06 -34.09
N GLY A 264 -7.24 -42.41 -35.25
CA GLY A 264 -7.61 -43.00 -36.54
C GLY A 264 -7.31 -42.23 -37.84
N GLU A 265 -7.20 -40.90 -37.83
CA GLU A 265 -6.78 -40.11 -39.00
C GLU A 265 -5.89 -38.94 -38.56
N GLN A 266 -4.59 -38.98 -38.93
CA GLN A 266 -3.67 -37.88 -38.68
C GLN A 266 -4.14 -36.61 -39.41
N HIS A 267 -4.70 -35.66 -38.65
CA HIS A 267 -5.14 -34.40 -39.21
C HIS A 267 -3.97 -33.38 -39.19
N PRO A 268 -3.57 -32.78 -40.33
CA PRO A 268 -2.43 -31.86 -40.40
C PRO A 268 -2.50 -30.65 -39.47
N LEU A 269 -3.71 -30.25 -39.03
CA LEU A 269 -3.89 -29.21 -38.02
C LEU A 269 -3.52 -29.68 -36.60
N ILE A 270 -3.80 -30.94 -36.25
CA ILE A 270 -3.47 -31.50 -34.94
C ILE A 270 -1.96 -31.51 -34.77
N GLN A 271 -1.21 -31.94 -35.80
CA GLN A 271 0.25 -31.91 -35.78
C GLN A 271 0.79 -30.50 -35.52
N LYS A 272 0.25 -29.48 -36.20
CA LYS A 272 0.66 -28.08 -35.99
C LYS A 272 0.35 -27.58 -34.57
N ILE A 273 -0.75 -28.03 -33.96
CA ILE A 273 -1.08 -27.68 -32.57
C ILE A 273 -0.08 -28.35 -31.62
N MET A 274 0.26 -29.62 -31.84
CA MET A 274 1.26 -30.34 -31.04
C MET A 274 2.65 -29.70 -31.17
N ASP A 275 3.06 -29.29 -32.36
CA ASP A 275 4.34 -28.60 -32.58
C ASP A 275 4.42 -27.28 -31.80
N ILE A 276 3.30 -26.55 -31.66
CA ILE A 276 3.23 -25.33 -30.84
C ILE A 276 3.31 -25.66 -29.34
N LEU A 277 2.61 -26.71 -28.89
CA LEU A 277 2.58 -27.10 -27.48
C LEU A 277 3.95 -27.60 -26.96
N TYR A 278 4.74 -28.24 -27.83
CA TYR A 278 6.07 -28.76 -27.49
C TYR A 278 7.22 -27.84 -27.93
N ALA A 279 6.95 -26.69 -28.53
CA ALA A 279 7.99 -25.73 -28.85
C ALA A 279 8.67 -25.23 -27.56
N THR A 280 9.99 -25.30 -27.51
CA THR A 280 10.80 -24.78 -26.40
C THR A 280 11.54 -23.51 -26.83
N GLU A 281 11.60 -22.52 -25.93
CA GLU A 281 12.48 -21.35 -26.06
C GLU A 281 13.71 -21.54 -25.15
N ASP A 282 14.85 -20.99 -25.55
CA ASP A 282 16.13 -21.17 -24.86
C ASP A 282 16.04 -20.64 -23.41
N GLY A 283 16.20 -21.54 -22.42
CA GLY A 283 16.02 -21.25 -21.00
C GLY A 283 14.68 -21.67 -20.36
N PHE A 284 13.76 -22.26 -21.12
CA PHE A 284 12.51 -22.87 -20.61
C PHE A 284 12.50 -24.40 -20.64
N ALA A 285 13.62 -25.04 -21.03
CA ALA A 285 13.77 -26.49 -20.98
C ALA A 285 13.93 -26.99 -19.53
N PRO A 286 13.35 -28.15 -19.16
CA PRO A 286 13.61 -28.80 -17.88
C PRO A 286 15.13 -29.02 -17.66
N PRO A 287 15.63 -28.98 -16.40
CA PRO A 287 17.06 -29.10 -16.09
C PRO A 287 17.73 -30.42 -16.52
N ASP A 288 16.98 -31.37 -17.08
CA ASP A 288 17.53 -32.66 -17.54
C ASP A 288 18.52 -32.50 -18.72
N ASP A 289 18.59 -31.31 -19.34
CA ASP A 289 19.62 -30.95 -20.35
C ASP A 289 20.82 -30.15 -19.79
N ALA A 290 20.88 -29.90 -18.48
CA ALA A 290 22.12 -29.40 -17.87
C ALA A 290 23.12 -30.56 -17.82
N PRO A 291 24.27 -30.50 -18.53
CA PRO A 291 25.26 -31.57 -18.47
C PRO A 291 25.65 -31.80 -17.00
N PRO A 292 25.79 -33.06 -16.55
CA PRO A 292 26.19 -33.33 -15.18
C PRO A 292 27.45 -32.53 -14.89
N GLU A 293 27.42 -31.73 -13.82
CA GLU A 293 28.63 -31.11 -13.30
C GLU A 293 29.64 -32.23 -13.09
N ASP A 294 30.67 -32.25 -13.92
CA ASP A 294 31.77 -33.21 -13.78
C ASP A 294 32.34 -33.00 -12.38
N GLU A 295 32.03 -33.92 -11.47
CA GLU A 295 32.74 -34.08 -10.20
C GLU A 295 34.18 -34.45 -10.55
N GLU A 296 35.02 -33.41 -10.72
CA GLU A 296 36.45 -33.55 -10.84
C GLU A 296 36.99 -34.01 -9.47
N TYR A 297 37.43 -35.27 -9.46
CA TYR A 297 37.97 -36.06 -8.33
C TYR A 297 39.01 -35.36 -7.45
#